data_AF-X0W5H5-F1
#
_entry.id   AF-X0W5H5-F1
#
_cell.length_a   1.000
_cell.length_b   1.000
_cell.length_c   1.000
_cell.angle_alpha   90.00
_cell.angle_beta   90.00
_cell.angle_gamma   90.00
#
_symmetry.space_group_name_H-M   'P 1'
#
loop_
_entity.id
_entity.type
_entity.pdbx_description
1 polymer ?
#
loop_
_entity_poly.entity_id
_entity_poly.type
_entity_poly.pdbx_seq_one_letter_code
_entity_poly.pdbx_strand_id
1 'polypeptide(L)' 'MVIGLEENKETFLAKIHKGWRVTIYEPIRDSLGLEIGDRLRVTVWKDKVKR' A
#
# COMPACT_ATOMS: atom_id res chain seq x y z
N MET A 1 -29.36 -5.64 5.14
CA MET A 1 -28.01 -6.01 4.69
C MET A 1 -27.04 -5.04 5.35
N VAL A 2 -26.33 -5.48 6.39
CA VAL A 2 -25.26 -4.66 6.98
C VAL A 2 -24.06 -4.87 6.06
N ILE A 3 -23.83 -3.92 5.15
CA ILE A 3 -22.65 -3.93 4.30
C ILE A 3 -21.49 -3.58 5.24
N GLY A 4 -20.77 -4.59 5.71
CA GLY A 4 -19.53 -4.37 6.43
C GLY A 4 -18.65 -3.50 5.55
N LEU A 5 -18.18 -2.37 6.07
CA LEU A 5 -17.13 -1.56 5.47
C LEU A 5 -15.89 -2.45 5.37
N GLU A 6 -15.76 -3.21 4.27
CA GLU A 6 -14.50 -3.85 3.92
C GLU A 6 -13.50 -2.69 3.72
N GLU A 7 -12.59 -2.55 4.68
CA GLU A 7 -11.53 -1.56 4.57
C GLU A 7 -10.66 -1.96 3.38
N ASN A 8 -10.75 -1.21 2.28
CA ASN A 8 -9.96 -1.40 1.08
C ASN A 8 -8.49 -1.01 1.35
N LYS A 9 -7.77 -1.86 2.12
CA LYS A 9 -6.41 -1.63 2.60
C LYS A 9 -5.57 -2.91 2.52
N GLU A 10 -4.32 -2.73 2.11
CA GLU A 10 -3.31 -3.80 2.03
C GLU A 10 -2.02 -3.31 2.70
N THR A 11 -1.24 -4.22 3.28
CA THR A 11 0.08 -3.92 3.86
C THR A 11 1.13 -4.84 3.26
N PHE A 12 2.21 -4.25 2.74
CA PHE A 12 3.29 -5.00 2.11
C PHE A 12 4.65 -4.37 2.44
N LEU A 13 5.71 -5.18 2.38
CA LEU A 13 7.07 -4.70 2.54
C LEU A 13 7.56 -4.06 1.25
N ALA A 14 8.13 -2.86 1.36
CA ALA A 14 8.67 -2.14 0.22
C ALA A 14 10.00 -1.46 0.58
N LYS A 15 10.85 -1.29 -0.43
CA LYS A 15 12.10 -0.54 -0.29
C LYS A 15 11.84 0.91 -0.65
N ILE A 16 12.54 1.82 0.04
CA ILE A 16 12.58 3.23 -0.33
C ILE A 16 13.64 3.40 -1.43
N HIS A 17 13.22 3.87 -2.60
CA HIS A 17 14.09 4.17 -3.74
C HIS A 17 14.49 5.65 -3.77
N LYS A 18 15.38 6.03 -4.71
CA LYS A 18 15.84 7.43 -4.90
C LYS A 18 14.65 8.38 -5.05
N GLY A 19 14.76 9.55 -4.42
CA GLY A 19 13.67 10.54 -4.39
C GLY A 19 12.51 10.14 -3.48
N TRP A 20 12.75 9.28 -2.48
CA TRP A 20 11.76 8.85 -1.49
C TRP A 20 10.54 8.14 -2.09
N ARG A 21 10.76 7.44 -3.20
CA ARG A 21 9.71 6.71 -3.93
C ARG A 21 9.55 5.30 -3.37
N VAL A 22 8.29 4.87 -3.27
CA VAL A 22 7.90 3.50 -2.95
C VAL A 22 7.04 2.99 -4.10
N THR A 23 7.31 1.77 -4.56
CA THR A 23 6.53 1.14 -5.64
C THR A 23 5.43 0.27 -5.03
N ILE A 24 4.19 0.47 -5.46
CA ILE A 24 3.08 -0.46 -5.20
C ILE A 24 3.11 -1.50 -6.33
N TYR A 25 3.40 -2.75 -5.99
CA TYR A 25 3.50 -3.83 -6.99
C TYR A 25 2.13 -4.18 -7.58
N GLU A 26 2.14 -4.73 -8.79
CA GLU A 26 0.94 -5.12 -9.54
C GLU A 26 -0.12 -5.88 -8.73
N PRO A 27 0.19 -6.93 -7.94
CA PRO A 27 -0.84 -7.64 -7.21
C PRO A 27 -1.62 -6.76 -6.21
N ILE A 28 -0.92 -5.80 -5.59
CA ILE A 28 -1.54 -4.87 -4.64
C ILE A 28 -2.35 -3.81 -5.35
N ARG A 29 -1.91 -3.36 -6.54
CA ARG A 29 -2.67 -2.42 -7.37
C ARG A 29 -3.98 -3.06 -7.85
N ASP A 30 -3.92 -4.30 -8.31
CA ASP A 30 -5.08 -5.04 -8.82
C ASP A 30 -6.07 -5.36 -7.68
N SER A 31 -5.56 -5.81 -6.52
CA SER A 31 -6.36 -6.09 -5.31
C SER A 31 -7.16 -4.87 -4.86
N LEU A 32 -6.52 -3.69 -4.84
CA LEU A 32 -7.13 -2.45 -4.37
C LEU A 32 -7.85 -1.66 -5.48
N GLY A 33 -7.74 -2.08 -6.75
CA GLY A 33 -8.28 -1.37 -7.92
C GLY A 33 -7.66 0.02 -8.13
N LEU A 34 -6.34 0.16 -7.97
CA LEU A 34 -5.65 1.45 -8.05
C LEU A 34 -5.38 1.89 -9.49
N GLU A 35 -5.68 3.16 -9.77
CA GLU A 35 -5.43 3.80 -11.06
C GLU A 35 -4.44 4.97 -10.95
N ILE A 36 -3.91 5.39 -12.11
CA ILE A 36 -3.02 6.56 -12.18
C ILE A 36 -3.82 7.82 -11.88
N GLY A 37 -3.40 8.56 -10.85
CA GLY A 37 -4.06 9.79 -10.41
C GLY A 37 -4.82 9.64 -9.09
N ASP A 38 -5.02 8.40 -8.63
CA ASP A 38 -5.66 8.14 -7.36
C ASP A 38 -4.87 8.71 -6.19
N ARG A 39 -5.62 9.19 -5.20
CA ARG A 39 -5.06 9.68 -3.93
C ARG A 39 -5.05 8.56 -2.91
N LEU A 40 -3.87 8.26 -2.38
CA LEU A 40 -3.68 7.23 -1.37
C LEU A 40 -3.53 7.85 0.02
N ARG A 41 -4.12 7.21 1.02
CA ARG A 41 -3.79 7.45 2.43
C ARG A 41 -2.61 6.54 2.79
N VAL A 42 -1.48 7.12 3.19
CA VAL A 42 -0.25 6.37 3.47
C VAL A 42 0.02 6.31 4.97
N THR A 43 0.15 5.10 5.50
CA THR A 43 0.67 4.83 6.85
C THR A 43 2.01 4.12 6.72
N VAL A 44 3.06 4.64 7.39
CA VAL A 44 4.43 4.13 7.24
C VAL A 44 4.89 3.50 8.55
N TRP A 45 5.32 2.24 8.48
CA TRP A 45 6.04 1.55 9.55
C TRP A 45 7.40 1.08 9.05
N LYS A 46 8.45 1.34 9.83
CA LYS A 46 9.78 0.80 9.54
C LYS A 46 9.83 -0.65 9.99
N ASP A 47 10.16 -1.56 9.08
CA ASP A 47 10.32 -2.97 9.43
C ASP A 47 11.42 -3.17 10.49
N LYS A 48 11.22 -4.14 11.38
CA LYS A 48 12.19 -4.45 12.43
C LYS A 48 13.34 -5.21 11.81
N VAL A 49 14.47 -4.54 11.60
CA VAL A 49 15.72 -5.18 11.20
C VAL A 49 16.08 -6.22 12.28
N LYS A 50 15.93 -7.51 11.97
CA LYS A 50 16.61 -8.56 12.75
C LYS A 50 18.10 -8.35 12.55
N ARG A 51 18.77 -7.86 13.59
CA ARG A 51 20.23 -7.78 13.69
C ARG A 51 20.81 -9.17 13.84
#